data_AF-A0AAW5VPW3-F1
#
_entry.id   AF-A0AAW5VPW3-F1
#
_cell.length_a   1.000
_cell.length_b   1.000
_cell.length_c   1.000
_cell.angle_alpha   90.00
_cell.angle_beta   90.00
_cell.angle_gamma   90.00
#
_symmetry.space_group_name_H-M   'P 1'
#
loop_
_entity.id
_entity.type
_entity.pdbx_description
1 polymer ?
#
loop_
_entity_poly.entity_id
_entity_poly.type
_entity_poly.pdbx_seq_one_letter_code
_entity_poly.pdbx_strand_id
1 'polypeptide(L)'
;MTFLSNQLTAIALSVIFVSCLDSNFLESHWKNPIVAQGLPPEHFSVLEKNLEPSACQTCHNKQFQNWKESFHSKSIGKGFLWQKDILSSEEYRSCFQCHSPLAETKSELSKEYQTEEILNSKLHNFPNGISNPSILCASCHIRNQIRFGPPPSTNAKDKLSIANLPHNGYIAKKEFESSEFCKSCHESKQDGIRLNGKKLMEVYTEWEKSPFAKQGIHCQNCHMPDREHSWKGIHDKTFVQNSLLPKWKITEKNGIYQVQAELKSIAVGHEFPTYLVPKVYLRFYVFFKNGTNPILLEESIIGRIVNTSLTEEYLDTRIKPQKSHQVSFDYDPKEKKVQKFLWEIEIDPDEQYVRNFEEQLTKNKEKLSAESKKLLQESLTEKKNSRYLLFTLNWQVPVLLPQ
;
A
#
# COMPACT_ATOMS: atom_id res chain seq x y z
N MET A 1 -83.08 -25.76 -1.08
CA MET A 1 -82.07 -26.12 -0.07
C MET A 1 -80.82 -26.57 -0.80
N THR A 2 -79.81 -25.70 -0.91
CA THR A 2 -78.40 -26.02 -1.18
C THR A 2 -77.65 -24.70 -1.35
N PHE A 3 -77.09 -24.17 -0.25
CA PHE A 3 -76.06 -23.14 -0.32
C PHE A 3 -74.74 -23.78 0.07
N LEU A 4 -73.81 -23.79 -0.88
CA LEU A 4 -72.43 -24.22 -0.76
C LEU A 4 -71.65 -23.28 0.18
N SER A 5 -70.91 -23.88 1.11
CA SER A 5 -69.97 -23.20 2.00
C SER A 5 -68.65 -22.89 1.27
N ASN A 6 -68.33 -21.60 1.11
CA ASN A 6 -67.01 -21.12 0.71
C ASN A 6 -66.03 -21.25 1.88
N GLN A 7 -64.94 -22.01 1.71
CA GLN A 7 -63.74 -21.88 2.53
C GLN A 7 -62.73 -20.99 1.79
N LEU A 8 -62.40 -19.86 2.40
CA LEU A 8 -61.32 -18.96 2.00
C LEU A 8 -59.98 -19.55 2.48
N THR A 9 -59.16 -20.03 1.55
CA THR A 9 -57.74 -20.32 1.78
C THR A 9 -56.94 -19.02 1.63
N ALA A 10 -56.47 -18.47 2.76
CA ALA A 10 -55.50 -17.38 2.77
C ALA A 10 -54.10 -17.95 2.46
N ILE A 11 -53.61 -17.69 1.25
CA ILE A 11 -52.20 -17.96 0.88
C ILE A 11 -51.41 -16.71 1.25
N ALA A 12 -50.68 -16.77 2.38
CA ALA A 12 -49.67 -15.79 2.71
C ALA A 12 -48.46 -15.97 1.78
N LEU A 13 -48.37 -15.16 0.72
CA LEU A 13 -47.16 -15.04 -0.10
C LEU A 13 -46.12 -14.26 0.73
N SER A 14 -45.22 -14.97 1.40
CA SER A 14 -43.99 -14.42 1.93
C SER A 14 -43.09 -14.02 0.75
N VAL A 15 -43.17 -12.76 0.34
CA VAL A 15 -42.20 -12.15 -0.57
C VAL A 15 -40.90 -11.96 0.20
N ILE A 16 -40.04 -12.96 0.16
CA ILE A 16 -38.65 -12.82 0.55
C ILE A 16 -37.96 -12.07 -0.59
N PHE A 17 -37.88 -10.75 -0.47
CA PHE A 17 -36.89 -9.98 -1.24
C PHE A 17 -35.51 -10.36 -0.71
N VAL A 18 -34.94 -11.43 -1.24
CA VAL A 18 -33.49 -11.67 -1.15
C VAL A 18 -32.85 -10.63 -2.06
N SER A 19 -32.38 -9.52 -1.48
CA SER A 19 -31.39 -8.70 -2.14
C SER A 19 -30.09 -9.50 -2.21
N CYS A 20 -29.91 -10.27 -3.28
CA CYS A 20 -28.60 -10.74 -3.71
C CYS A 20 -27.78 -9.52 -4.14
N LEU A 21 -27.24 -8.81 -3.16
CA LEU A 21 -26.21 -7.80 -3.36
C LEU A 21 -24.98 -8.48 -3.98
N ASP A 22 -24.27 -7.73 -4.82
CA ASP A 22 -23.06 -8.01 -5.62
C ASP A 22 -21.86 -8.72 -4.92
N SER A 23 -22.03 -9.57 -3.90
CA SER A 23 -20.95 -10.31 -3.23
C SER A 23 -20.14 -11.23 -4.16
N ASN A 24 -20.65 -11.51 -5.36
CA ASN A 24 -19.98 -12.30 -6.40
C ASN A 24 -18.96 -11.49 -7.22
N PHE A 25 -19.04 -10.15 -7.27
CA PHE A 25 -18.14 -9.37 -8.13
C PHE A 25 -16.69 -9.46 -7.65
N LEU A 26 -16.40 -9.16 -6.39
CA LEU A 26 -15.02 -9.20 -5.88
C LEU A 26 -14.39 -10.60 -5.96
N GLU A 27 -15.18 -11.64 -5.67
CA GLU A 27 -14.72 -13.03 -5.75
C GLU A 27 -14.38 -13.43 -7.18
N SER A 28 -15.25 -13.11 -8.15
CA SER A 28 -15.01 -13.40 -9.56
C SER A 28 -13.89 -12.53 -10.16
N HIS A 29 -13.84 -11.24 -9.81
CA HIS A 29 -12.85 -10.29 -10.30
C HIS A 29 -11.44 -10.57 -9.76
N TRP A 30 -11.32 -11.03 -8.52
CA TRP A 30 -10.04 -11.38 -7.90
C TRP A 30 -9.82 -12.90 -7.79
N LYS A 31 -10.51 -13.69 -8.60
CA LYS A 31 -10.27 -15.13 -8.70
C LYS A 31 -8.82 -15.36 -9.12
N ASN A 32 -8.07 -16.11 -8.31
CA ASN A 32 -6.65 -16.38 -8.52
C ASN A 32 -6.42 -17.81 -9.02
N PRO A 33 -5.57 -18.01 -10.04
CA PRO A 33 -4.97 -16.96 -10.86
C PRO A 33 -6.02 -16.23 -11.72
N ILE A 34 -5.80 -14.94 -11.97
CA ILE A 34 -6.56 -14.21 -13.00
C ILE A 34 -6.27 -14.88 -14.34
N VAL A 35 -7.33 -15.26 -15.06
CA VAL A 35 -7.24 -15.88 -16.39
C VAL A 35 -6.70 -14.91 -17.43
N ALA A 36 -6.20 -15.44 -18.54
CA ALA A 36 -5.79 -14.61 -19.68
C ALA A 36 -6.97 -13.77 -20.18
N GLN A 37 -6.70 -12.56 -20.66
CA GLN A 37 -7.73 -11.65 -21.17
C GLN A 37 -8.39 -12.17 -22.45
N GLY A 38 -7.75 -13.12 -23.14
CA GLY A 38 -8.24 -13.72 -24.37
C GLY A 38 -8.16 -12.77 -25.56
N LEU A 39 -8.79 -13.16 -26.67
CA LEU A 39 -8.79 -12.36 -27.89
C LEU A 39 -9.61 -11.07 -27.72
N PRO A 40 -9.05 -9.90 -28.06
CA PRO A 40 -9.84 -8.67 -28.05
C PRO A 40 -10.86 -8.67 -29.20
N PRO A 41 -12.03 -8.04 -29.01
CA PRO A 41 -13.05 -7.91 -30.06
C PRO A 41 -12.47 -7.41 -31.39
N GLU A 42 -12.89 -8.03 -32.50
CA GLU A 42 -12.31 -7.75 -33.83
C GLU A 42 -12.45 -6.27 -34.23
N HIS A 43 -13.57 -5.64 -33.88
CA HIS A 43 -13.89 -4.25 -34.19
C HIS A 43 -13.11 -3.23 -33.36
N PHE A 44 -12.39 -3.65 -32.31
CA PHE A 44 -11.50 -2.73 -31.59
C PHE A 44 -10.33 -2.31 -32.49
N SER A 45 -10.04 -1.01 -32.49
CA SER A 45 -8.83 -0.47 -33.09
C SER A 45 -7.57 -1.06 -32.44
N VAL A 46 -6.42 -0.96 -33.11
CA VAL A 46 -5.13 -1.39 -32.54
C VAL A 46 -4.88 -0.74 -31.17
N LEU A 47 -5.27 0.52 -31.00
CA LEU A 47 -5.14 1.25 -29.75
C LEU A 47 -6.05 0.67 -28.66
N GLU A 48 -7.29 0.31 -28.99
CA GLU A 48 -8.26 -0.24 -28.03
C GLU A 48 -7.93 -1.68 -27.60
N LYS A 49 -7.30 -2.46 -28.49
CA LYS A 49 -6.83 -3.82 -28.20
C LYS A 49 -5.62 -3.83 -27.28
N ASN A 50 -4.77 -2.80 -27.36
CA ASN A 50 -3.49 -2.78 -26.67
C ASN A 50 -3.64 -2.50 -25.17
N LEU A 51 -3.16 -3.43 -24.34
CA LEU A 51 -3.20 -3.38 -22.88
C LEU A 51 -1.92 -2.84 -22.26
N GLU A 52 -0.91 -2.46 -23.05
CA GLU A 52 0.23 -1.67 -22.55
C GLU A 52 -0.27 -0.33 -21.99
N PRO A 53 0.21 0.10 -20.81
CA PRO A 53 -0.18 1.38 -20.21
C PRO A 53 0.03 2.60 -21.12
N SER A 54 1.03 2.56 -22.01
CA SER A 54 1.30 3.61 -22.99
C SER A 54 0.17 3.78 -24.02
N ALA A 55 -0.56 2.72 -24.35
CA ALA A 55 -1.77 2.81 -25.18
C ALA A 55 -2.91 3.49 -24.41
N CYS A 56 -3.08 3.15 -23.13
CA CYS A 56 -4.06 3.82 -22.27
C CYS A 56 -3.79 5.32 -22.13
N GLN A 57 -2.50 5.73 -22.10
CA GLN A 57 -2.10 7.13 -21.98
C GLN A 57 -2.70 8.03 -23.06
N THR A 58 -2.92 7.52 -24.28
CA THR A 58 -3.46 8.31 -25.40
C THR A 58 -4.79 8.99 -25.06
N CYS A 59 -5.62 8.37 -24.23
CA CYS A 59 -6.88 8.95 -23.75
C CYS A 59 -6.91 9.22 -22.24
N HIS A 60 -6.13 8.49 -21.44
CA HIS A 60 -6.11 8.55 -19.97
C HIS A 60 -4.78 9.09 -19.42
N ASN A 61 -4.30 10.21 -19.99
CA ASN A 61 -2.98 10.74 -19.69
C ASN A 61 -2.78 11.05 -18.19
N LYS A 62 -3.77 11.64 -17.49
CA LYS A 62 -3.65 11.96 -16.06
C LYS A 62 -3.42 10.70 -15.22
N GLN A 63 -4.27 9.69 -15.40
CA GLN A 63 -4.16 8.41 -14.68
C GLN A 63 -2.84 7.71 -15.01
N PHE A 64 -2.42 7.71 -16.28
CA PHE A 64 -1.14 7.14 -16.68
C PHE A 64 0.05 7.83 -16.00
N GLN A 65 0.11 9.17 -15.99
CA GLN A 65 1.22 9.89 -15.34
C GLN A 65 1.27 9.62 -13.84
N ASN A 66 0.11 9.54 -13.17
CA ASN A 66 0.08 9.15 -11.76
C ASN A 66 0.57 7.71 -11.55
N TRP A 67 0.03 6.76 -12.34
CA TRP A 67 0.38 5.35 -12.24
C TRP A 67 1.87 5.12 -12.49
N LYS A 68 2.43 5.77 -13.52
CA LYS A 68 3.83 5.61 -13.92
C LYS A 68 4.79 5.89 -12.76
N GLU A 69 4.49 6.90 -11.93
CA GLU A 69 5.34 7.27 -10.79
C GLU A 69 5.07 6.43 -9.52
N SER A 70 3.95 5.71 -9.46
CA SER A 70 3.54 4.92 -8.30
C SER A 70 4.41 3.67 -8.05
N PHE A 71 4.24 3.06 -6.88
CA PHE A 71 4.85 1.74 -6.61
C PHE A 71 4.13 0.59 -7.32
N HIS A 72 2.88 0.77 -7.78
CA HIS A 72 2.19 -0.25 -8.58
C HIS A 72 2.87 -0.48 -9.93
N SER A 73 3.31 0.59 -10.61
CA SER A 73 4.07 0.46 -11.86
C SER A 73 5.49 -0.09 -11.65
N LYS A 74 5.96 -0.13 -10.40
CA LYS A 74 7.31 -0.57 -9.99
C LYS A 74 7.28 -1.87 -9.17
N SER A 75 6.15 -2.60 -9.18
CA SER A 75 5.95 -3.79 -8.35
C SER A 75 6.91 -4.93 -8.71
N ILE A 76 7.36 -5.02 -9.96
CA ILE A 76 8.46 -5.87 -10.40
C ILE A 76 9.72 -5.03 -10.59
N GLY A 77 10.38 -4.75 -9.47
CA GLY A 77 11.64 -4.00 -9.43
C GLY A 77 12.86 -4.86 -9.16
N LYS A 78 14.04 -4.23 -9.09
CA LYS A 78 15.32 -4.92 -8.80
C LYS A 78 15.26 -5.71 -7.49
N GLY A 79 14.63 -5.15 -6.46
CA GLY A 79 14.42 -5.76 -5.15
C GLY A 79 13.52 -7.00 -5.15
N PHE A 80 12.76 -7.21 -6.23
CA PHE A 80 11.97 -8.42 -6.47
C PHE A 80 12.77 -9.44 -7.29
N LEU A 81 13.36 -9.00 -8.40
CA LEU A 81 13.96 -9.88 -9.40
C LEU A 81 15.15 -10.71 -8.89
N TRP A 82 15.98 -10.17 -7.99
CA TRP A 82 17.12 -10.92 -7.43
C TRP A 82 16.68 -12.16 -6.64
N GLN A 83 15.46 -12.17 -6.10
CA GLN A 83 14.97 -13.23 -5.22
C GLN A 83 14.75 -14.56 -5.97
N LYS A 84 14.67 -14.52 -7.31
CA LYS A 84 14.48 -15.70 -8.16
C LYS A 84 15.56 -16.76 -7.96
N ASP A 85 16.78 -16.37 -7.63
CA ASP A 85 17.90 -17.30 -7.41
C ASP A 85 17.85 -17.99 -6.05
N ILE A 86 17.09 -17.44 -5.10
CA ILE A 86 17.06 -17.90 -3.70
C ILE A 86 15.76 -18.64 -3.37
N LEU A 87 14.64 -18.18 -3.90
CA LEU A 87 13.34 -18.77 -3.68
C LEU A 87 13.13 -20.00 -4.57
N SER A 88 12.36 -20.97 -4.08
CA SER A 88 11.85 -22.02 -4.95
C SER A 88 10.93 -21.45 -6.03
N SER A 89 10.73 -22.20 -7.12
CA SER A 89 9.83 -21.78 -8.20
C SER A 89 8.37 -21.62 -7.74
N GLU A 90 7.95 -22.32 -6.69
CA GLU A 90 6.62 -22.14 -6.10
C GLU A 90 6.52 -20.85 -5.28
N GLU A 91 7.49 -20.60 -4.38
CA GLU A 91 7.55 -19.39 -3.57
C GLU A 91 7.62 -18.13 -4.45
N TYR A 92 8.49 -18.13 -5.47
CA TYR A 92 8.63 -16.99 -6.38
C TYR A 92 7.33 -16.69 -7.15
N ARG A 93 6.65 -17.73 -7.64
CA ARG A 93 5.36 -17.57 -8.34
C ARG A 93 4.23 -17.12 -7.42
N SER A 94 4.30 -17.44 -6.13
CA SER A 94 3.30 -17.00 -5.14
C SER A 94 3.24 -15.47 -5.04
N CYS A 95 4.36 -14.78 -5.28
CA CYS A 95 4.44 -13.33 -5.23
C CYS A 95 3.68 -12.64 -6.38
N PHE A 96 3.45 -13.34 -7.50
CA PHE A 96 2.82 -12.75 -8.69
C PHE A 96 1.35 -12.41 -8.47
N GLN A 97 0.68 -13.03 -7.49
CA GLN A 97 -0.69 -12.68 -7.13
C GLN A 97 -0.85 -11.18 -6.87
N CYS A 98 0.15 -10.56 -6.24
CA CYS A 98 0.14 -9.12 -5.94
C CYS A 98 1.03 -8.33 -6.89
N HIS A 99 2.22 -8.83 -7.22
CA HIS A 99 3.23 -8.03 -7.93
C HIS A 99 3.10 -8.05 -9.47
N SER A 100 2.46 -9.06 -10.05
CA SER A 100 2.27 -9.19 -11.51
C SER A 100 1.01 -10.03 -11.78
N PRO A 101 -0.20 -9.51 -11.53
CA PRO A 101 -1.37 -10.37 -11.36
C PRO A 101 -1.96 -10.93 -12.67
N LEU A 102 -1.69 -10.30 -13.83
CA LEU A 102 -2.18 -10.75 -15.14
C LEU A 102 -1.45 -12.00 -15.62
N ALA A 103 -2.15 -12.90 -16.32
CA ALA A 103 -1.54 -14.10 -16.88
C ALA A 103 -0.45 -13.75 -17.90
N GLU A 104 -0.70 -12.74 -18.74
CA GLU A 104 0.22 -12.27 -19.78
C GLU A 104 1.51 -11.71 -19.17
N THR A 105 1.42 -10.90 -18.11
CA THR A 105 2.61 -10.34 -17.44
C THR A 105 3.39 -11.40 -16.68
N LYS A 106 2.72 -12.41 -16.10
CA LYS A 106 3.39 -13.56 -15.47
C LYS A 106 4.22 -14.37 -16.47
N SER A 107 3.81 -14.42 -17.73
CA SER A 107 4.54 -15.14 -18.79
C SER A 107 5.94 -14.55 -19.07
N GLU A 108 6.17 -13.27 -18.74
CA GLU A 108 7.51 -12.65 -18.77
C GLU A 108 8.43 -13.18 -17.66
N LEU A 109 7.85 -13.62 -16.54
CA LEU A 109 8.59 -13.92 -15.32
C LEU A 109 8.87 -15.42 -15.14
N SER A 110 8.03 -16.27 -15.71
CA SER A 110 8.00 -17.72 -15.42
C SER A 110 7.45 -18.51 -16.61
N LYS A 111 8.14 -19.60 -16.95
CA LYS A 111 7.79 -20.49 -18.08
C LYS A 111 6.48 -21.24 -17.84
N GLU A 112 6.12 -21.45 -16.58
CA GLU A 112 4.87 -22.09 -16.16
C GLU A 112 3.62 -21.29 -16.59
N TYR A 113 3.77 -20.01 -16.91
CA TYR A 113 2.72 -19.14 -17.44
C TYR A 113 2.82 -18.93 -18.96
N GLN A 114 3.64 -19.71 -19.67
CA GLN A 114 3.78 -19.64 -21.14
C GLN A 114 2.94 -20.72 -21.83
N THR A 115 1.67 -20.87 -21.44
CA THR A 115 0.74 -21.76 -22.15
C THR A 115 0.34 -21.17 -23.49
N GLU A 116 -0.11 -22.00 -24.43
CA GLU A 116 -0.59 -21.54 -25.75
C GLU A 116 -1.68 -20.47 -25.62
N GLU A 117 -2.64 -20.67 -24.71
CA GLU A 117 -3.70 -19.69 -24.42
C GLU A 117 -3.14 -18.33 -23.97
N ILE A 118 -2.19 -18.32 -23.02
CA ILE A 118 -1.63 -17.07 -22.48
C ILE A 118 -0.78 -16.38 -23.54
N LEU A 119 0.04 -17.11 -24.28
CA LEU A 119 0.88 -16.56 -25.35
C LEU A 119 0.03 -16.00 -26.48
N ASN A 120 -1.05 -16.67 -26.86
CA ASN A 120 -2.00 -16.18 -27.84
C ASN A 120 -2.71 -14.91 -27.37
N SER A 121 -3.15 -14.87 -26.10
CA SER A 121 -3.70 -13.66 -25.49
C SER A 121 -2.69 -12.52 -25.49
N LYS A 122 -1.45 -12.78 -25.08
CA LYS A 122 -0.37 -11.79 -25.05
C LYS A 122 -0.11 -11.20 -26.43
N LEU A 123 0.00 -12.04 -27.47
CA LEU A 123 0.26 -11.59 -28.84
C LEU A 123 -0.78 -10.58 -29.34
N HIS A 124 -2.05 -10.79 -29.01
CA HIS A 124 -3.16 -9.94 -29.48
C HIS A 124 -3.37 -8.69 -28.62
N ASN A 125 -3.04 -8.77 -27.33
CA ASN A 125 -3.25 -7.67 -26.37
C ASN A 125 -2.00 -6.80 -26.17
N PHE A 126 -0.82 -7.29 -26.51
CA PHE A 126 0.46 -6.60 -26.35
C PHE A 126 1.28 -6.75 -27.65
N PRO A 127 0.83 -6.15 -28.76
CA PRO A 127 1.42 -6.37 -30.09
C PRO A 127 2.91 -6.00 -30.19
N ASN A 128 3.38 -5.11 -29.31
CA ASN A 128 4.79 -4.69 -29.22
C ASN A 128 5.53 -5.32 -28.02
N GLY A 129 4.95 -6.33 -27.39
CA GLY A 129 5.46 -6.93 -26.15
C GLY A 129 5.07 -6.16 -24.89
N ILE A 130 5.50 -6.69 -23.75
CA ILE A 130 5.24 -6.13 -22.42
C ILE A 130 6.47 -5.36 -21.97
N SER A 131 6.34 -4.05 -21.74
CA SER A 131 7.49 -3.21 -21.40
C SER A 131 7.96 -3.41 -19.96
N ASN A 132 7.03 -3.68 -19.06
CA ASN A 132 7.28 -3.93 -17.65
C ASN A 132 6.16 -4.84 -17.10
N PRO A 133 6.46 -6.05 -16.59
CA PRO A 133 5.45 -6.98 -16.09
C PRO A 133 4.94 -6.65 -14.67
N SER A 134 4.93 -5.37 -14.27
CA SER A 134 4.37 -4.90 -13.00
C SER A 134 2.84 -4.87 -13.02
N ILE A 135 2.21 -4.28 -12.00
CA ILE A 135 0.76 -4.03 -12.01
C ILE A 135 0.45 -2.97 -13.09
N LEU A 136 -0.37 -3.34 -14.07
CA LEU A 136 -0.80 -2.51 -15.19
C LEU A 136 -2.23 -1.98 -14.97
N CYS A 137 -2.70 -1.08 -15.85
CA CYS A 137 -4.11 -0.65 -15.86
C CYS A 137 -5.06 -1.86 -15.96
N ALA A 138 -4.76 -2.78 -16.87
CA ALA A 138 -5.52 -4.00 -17.10
C ALA A 138 -5.56 -4.94 -15.87
N SER A 139 -4.54 -4.91 -15.00
CA SER A 139 -4.48 -5.72 -13.78
C SER A 139 -5.68 -5.46 -12.88
N CYS A 140 -6.07 -4.18 -12.74
CA CYS A 140 -7.19 -3.77 -11.89
C CYS A 140 -8.50 -3.68 -12.67
N HIS A 141 -8.48 -3.21 -13.92
CA HIS A 141 -9.69 -2.76 -14.61
C HIS A 141 -10.27 -3.73 -15.63
N ILE A 142 -9.59 -4.82 -16.01
CA ILE A 142 -10.02 -5.62 -17.17
C ILE A 142 -10.11 -7.11 -16.83
N ARG A 143 -11.23 -7.74 -17.20
CA ARG A 143 -11.44 -9.19 -17.18
C ARG A 143 -12.09 -9.63 -18.48
N ASN A 144 -11.51 -10.59 -19.19
CA ASN A 144 -12.03 -11.11 -20.45
C ASN A 144 -12.41 -9.99 -21.44
N GLN A 145 -11.53 -9.00 -21.61
CA GLN A 145 -11.76 -7.80 -22.45
C GLN A 145 -12.86 -6.84 -21.99
N ILE A 146 -13.53 -7.12 -20.87
CA ILE A 146 -14.53 -6.23 -20.30
C ILE A 146 -13.83 -5.27 -19.34
N ARG A 147 -14.05 -3.96 -19.53
CA ARG A 147 -13.53 -2.91 -18.67
C ARG A 147 -14.50 -2.66 -17.52
N PHE A 148 -13.96 -2.52 -16.32
CA PHE A 148 -14.68 -2.21 -15.09
C PHE A 148 -14.10 -0.96 -14.43
N GLY A 149 -14.93 -0.23 -13.70
CA GLY A 149 -14.49 0.96 -12.99
C GLY A 149 -15.53 1.48 -12.01
N PRO A 150 -15.20 2.56 -11.28
CA PRO A 150 -16.15 3.18 -10.35
C PRO A 150 -17.33 3.80 -11.11
N PRO A 151 -18.50 3.96 -10.48
CA PRO A 151 -19.62 4.72 -11.04
C PRO A 151 -19.17 6.09 -11.58
N PRO A 152 -19.80 6.68 -12.61
CA PRO A 152 -19.45 8.03 -13.05
C PRO A 152 -19.55 9.06 -11.90
N SER A 153 -18.61 10.01 -11.82
CA SER A 153 -18.59 11.05 -10.76
C SER A 153 -19.68 12.11 -10.93
N THR A 154 -20.17 12.30 -12.16
CA THR A 154 -21.33 13.14 -12.47
C THR A 154 -22.54 12.26 -12.75
N ASN A 155 -23.75 12.79 -12.51
CA ASN A 155 -25.00 12.19 -13.00
C ASN A 155 -25.04 12.29 -14.54
N ALA A 156 -24.15 11.58 -15.23
CA ALA A 156 -24.28 11.30 -16.65
C ALA A 156 -25.38 10.25 -16.83
N LYS A 157 -26.62 10.60 -16.44
CA LYS A 157 -27.84 9.88 -16.82
C LYS A 157 -28.19 10.12 -18.29
N ASP A 158 -27.44 10.97 -18.99
CA ASP A 158 -27.77 11.37 -20.35
C ASP A 158 -26.82 10.80 -21.40
N LYS A 159 -27.36 9.83 -22.14
CA LYS A 159 -27.30 9.73 -23.60
C LYS A 159 -25.92 9.59 -24.25
N LEU A 160 -25.24 8.47 -24.00
CA LEU A 160 -24.37 7.88 -25.02
C LEU A 160 -24.80 6.44 -25.25
N SER A 161 -25.20 6.15 -26.50
CA SER A 161 -25.33 4.76 -26.96
C SER A 161 -24.00 4.05 -26.69
N ILE A 162 -24.03 2.94 -25.95
CA ILE A 162 -22.86 2.09 -25.65
C ILE A 162 -22.07 1.75 -26.93
N ALA A 163 -22.76 1.71 -28.08
CA ALA A 163 -22.20 1.35 -29.38
C ALA A 163 -21.13 2.31 -29.93
N ASN A 164 -20.99 3.54 -29.39
CA ASN A 164 -20.04 4.53 -29.90
C ASN A 164 -18.95 4.94 -28.91
N LEU A 165 -18.83 4.27 -27.76
CA LEU A 165 -17.77 4.54 -26.80
C LEU A 165 -16.54 3.67 -27.09
N PRO A 166 -15.31 4.20 -26.91
CA PRO A 166 -14.11 3.37 -26.93
C PRO A 166 -14.26 2.16 -26.01
N HIS A 167 -13.71 1.02 -26.43
CA HIS A 167 -13.75 -0.26 -25.72
C HIS A 167 -15.15 -0.83 -25.46
N ASN A 168 -16.18 -0.39 -26.20
CA ASN A 168 -17.60 -0.64 -25.88
C ASN A 168 -18.02 -0.09 -24.50
N GLY A 169 -17.34 0.94 -24.00
CA GLY A 169 -17.57 1.49 -22.67
C GLY A 169 -17.00 0.62 -21.54
N TYR A 170 -17.60 0.72 -20.35
CA TYR A 170 -17.20 -0.03 -19.15
C TYR A 170 -18.40 -0.36 -18.27
N ILE A 171 -18.26 -1.37 -17.42
CA ILE A 171 -19.26 -1.75 -16.42
C ILE A 171 -18.92 -1.07 -15.09
N ALA A 172 -19.82 -0.21 -14.61
CA ALA A 172 -19.69 0.46 -13.32
C ALA A 172 -19.90 -0.54 -12.17
N LYS A 173 -18.98 -0.53 -11.20
CA LYS A 173 -19.01 -1.34 -9.98
C LYS A 173 -18.62 -0.49 -8.78
N LYS A 174 -19.48 -0.45 -7.75
CA LYS A 174 -19.30 0.39 -6.55
C LYS A 174 -18.10 -0.04 -5.72
N GLU A 175 -17.70 -1.30 -5.85
CA GLU A 175 -16.57 -1.92 -5.18
C GLU A 175 -15.25 -1.24 -5.54
N PHE A 176 -15.12 -0.60 -6.72
CA PHE A 176 -13.96 0.23 -7.05
C PHE A 176 -13.81 1.44 -6.11
N GLU A 177 -14.84 1.82 -5.36
CA GLU A 177 -14.84 2.90 -4.36
C GLU A 177 -14.82 2.37 -2.92
N SER A 178 -14.69 1.05 -2.70
CA SER A 178 -14.61 0.45 -1.35
C SER A 178 -13.27 -0.26 -1.09
N SER A 179 -12.83 -0.23 0.17
CA SER A 179 -11.54 -0.79 0.60
C SER A 179 -11.38 -2.28 0.34
N GLU A 180 -12.50 -3.02 0.26
CA GLU A 180 -12.56 -4.45 -0.06
C GLU A 180 -11.89 -4.77 -1.40
N PHE A 181 -11.92 -3.85 -2.36
CA PHE A 181 -11.25 -4.03 -3.65
C PHE A 181 -9.73 -4.13 -3.53
N CYS A 182 -9.13 -3.44 -2.57
CA CYS A 182 -7.69 -3.45 -2.31
C CYS A 182 -7.23 -4.68 -1.51
N LYS A 183 -8.17 -5.33 -0.80
CA LYS A 183 -7.90 -6.43 0.14
C LYS A 183 -7.17 -7.62 -0.51
N SER A 184 -7.47 -7.92 -1.78
CA SER A 184 -6.89 -9.07 -2.50
C SER A 184 -5.36 -9.06 -2.56
N CYS A 185 -4.73 -7.88 -2.50
CA CYS A 185 -3.28 -7.71 -2.50
C CYS A 185 -2.74 -7.21 -1.15
N HIS A 186 -3.50 -6.36 -0.45
CA HIS A 186 -3.03 -5.66 0.75
C HIS A 186 -3.29 -6.42 2.07
N GLU A 187 -3.96 -7.58 2.01
CA GLU A 187 -4.23 -8.45 3.16
C GLU A 187 -3.66 -9.85 2.87
N SER A 188 -2.83 -10.39 3.75
CA SER A 188 -2.36 -11.76 3.64
C SER A 188 -3.54 -12.73 3.75
N LYS A 189 -3.42 -13.87 3.06
CA LYS A 189 -4.38 -14.96 3.15
C LYS A 189 -4.56 -15.44 4.60
N GLN A 190 -5.70 -16.05 4.88
CA GLN A 190 -6.07 -16.45 6.24
C GLN A 190 -5.11 -17.49 6.84
N ASP A 191 -4.60 -18.37 5.99
CA ASP A 191 -3.61 -19.43 6.20
C ASP A 191 -2.15 -18.95 6.02
N GLY A 192 -1.94 -17.66 5.73
CA GLY A 192 -0.60 -17.09 5.62
C GLY A 192 0.15 -17.04 6.95
N ILE A 193 1.46 -16.77 6.87
CA ILE A 193 2.33 -16.65 8.04
C ILE A 193 1.78 -15.62 9.02
N ARG A 194 1.77 -16.00 10.31
CA ARG A 194 1.40 -15.13 11.42
C ARG A 194 2.56 -15.00 12.40
N LEU A 195 2.77 -13.79 12.88
CA LEU A 195 3.68 -13.49 13.98
C LEU A 195 2.88 -12.85 15.10
N ASN A 196 2.97 -13.40 16.30
CA ASN A 196 2.22 -12.93 17.47
C ASN A 196 0.71 -12.80 17.19
N GLY A 197 0.13 -13.79 16.52
CA GLY A 197 -1.29 -13.84 16.15
C GLY A 197 -1.70 -12.95 14.95
N LYS A 198 -0.81 -12.06 14.48
CA LYS A 198 -1.04 -11.09 13.40
C LYS A 198 -0.45 -11.56 12.08
N LYS A 199 -1.16 -11.33 10.97
CA LYS A 199 -0.63 -11.63 9.62
C LYS A 199 0.52 -10.70 9.27
N LEU A 200 1.36 -11.08 8.31
CA LEU A 200 2.45 -10.22 7.83
C LEU A 200 1.93 -8.95 7.14
N MET A 201 0.86 -9.07 6.35
CA MET A 201 0.11 -7.96 5.78
C MET A 201 -1.33 -8.00 6.30
N GLU A 202 -1.75 -6.99 7.07
CA GLU A 202 -3.08 -6.95 7.69
C GLU A 202 -3.76 -5.57 7.60
N VAL A 203 -3.34 -4.72 6.66
CA VAL A 203 -3.79 -3.31 6.60
C VAL A 203 -5.31 -3.18 6.40
N TYR A 204 -5.94 -4.09 5.66
CA TYR A 204 -7.40 -4.08 5.52
C TYR A 204 -8.06 -4.36 6.87
N THR A 205 -7.58 -5.36 7.60
CA THR A 205 -8.08 -5.68 8.94
C THR A 205 -7.82 -4.54 9.94
N GLU A 206 -6.68 -3.86 9.86
CA GLU A 206 -6.37 -2.66 10.65
C GLU A 206 -7.37 -1.53 10.35
N TRP A 207 -7.65 -1.30 9.06
CA TRP A 207 -8.62 -0.32 8.61
C TRP A 207 -10.04 -0.64 9.03
N GLU A 208 -10.48 -1.89 8.83
CA GLU A 208 -11.84 -2.36 9.14
C GLU A 208 -12.18 -2.16 10.63
N LYS A 209 -11.18 -2.34 11.51
CA LYS A 209 -11.34 -2.13 12.96
C LYS A 209 -11.24 -0.66 13.39
N SER A 210 -10.86 0.24 12.49
CA SER A 210 -10.60 1.65 12.80
C SER A 210 -11.90 2.49 12.85
N PRO A 211 -11.83 3.71 13.42
CA PRO A 211 -12.89 4.70 13.27
C PRO A 211 -13.18 5.10 11.80
N PHE A 212 -12.22 4.95 10.89
CA PHE A 212 -12.35 5.38 9.50
C PHE A 212 -13.31 4.47 8.71
N ALA A 213 -13.22 3.14 8.91
CA ALA A 213 -14.19 2.21 8.33
C ALA A 213 -15.61 2.51 8.80
N LYS A 214 -15.80 2.81 10.10
CA LYS A 214 -17.11 3.22 10.66
C LYS A 214 -17.64 4.52 10.09
N GLN A 215 -16.76 5.40 9.62
CA GLN A 215 -17.10 6.68 8.98
C GLN A 215 -17.28 6.56 7.46
N GLY A 216 -17.08 5.37 6.88
CA GLY A 216 -17.13 5.17 5.42
C GLY A 216 -15.95 5.81 4.68
N ILE A 217 -14.84 6.09 5.37
CA ILE A 217 -13.61 6.59 4.75
C ILE A 217 -12.80 5.38 4.28
N HIS A 218 -12.86 5.10 2.99
CA HIS A 218 -12.19 3.99 2.31
C HIS A 218 -10.77 4.34 1.89
N CYS A 219 -9.97 3.31 1.54
CA CYS A 219 -8.60 3.45 1.05
C CYS A 219 -8.50 4.49 -0.09
N GLN A 220 -9.47 4.45 -1.02
CA GLN A 220 -9.55 5.33 -2.18
C GLN A 220 -9.66 6.80 -1.81
N ASN A 221 -10.30 7.15 -0.69
CA ASN A 221 -10.48 8.55 -0.30
C ASN A 221 -9.14 9.23 -0.01
N CYS A 222 -8.15 8.49 0.51
CA CYS A 222 -6.83 9.03 0.86
C CYS A 222 -5.75 8.67 -0.17
N HIS A 223 -5.77 7.45 -0.74
CA HIS A 223 -4.73 6.97 -1.65
C HIS A 223 -5.08 7.14 -3.14
N MET A 224 -6.33 7.47 -3.46
CA MET A 224 -6.79 7.77 -4.82
C MET A 224 -7.70 9.02 -4.84
N PRO A 225 -7.33 10.14 -4.18
CA PRO A 225 -8.17 11.33 -4.16
C PRO A 225 -8.46 11.80 -5.59
N ASP A 226 -9.71 12.17 -5.86
CA ASP A 226 -10.17 12.54 -7.21
C ASP A 226 -9.85 11.48 -8.30
N ARG A 227 -9.82 10.20 -7.91
CA ARG A 227 -9.47 9.04 -8.77
C ARG A 227 -8.06 9.13 -9.36
N GLU A 228 -7.15 9.85 -8.71
CA GLU A 228 -5.74 9.81 -9.06
C GLU A 228 -5.16 8.42 -8.83
N HIS A 229 -4.18 8.04 -9.64
CA HIS A 229 -3.53 6.74 -9.59
C HIS A 229 -2.11 6.87 -9.02
N SER A 230 -1.94 7.71 -8.00
CA SER A 230 -0.64 8.02 -7.40
C SER A 230 -0.29 7.03 -6.27
N TRP A 231 -1.31 6.59 -5.51
CA TRP A 231 -1.20 5.72 -4.33
C TRP A 231 -0.08 6.14 -3.37
N LYS A 232 -0.01 7.44 -3.08
CA LYS A 232 0.96 8.01 -2.14
C LYS A 232 0.93 7.26 -0.80
N GLY A 233 2.10 7.11 -0.19
CA GLY A 233 2.27 6.33 1.03
C GLY A 233 3.50 6.78 1.81
N ILE A 234 4.14 5.84 2.51
CA ILE A 234 5.26 6.12 3.43
C ILE A 234 6.49 6.75 2.74
N HIS A 235 6.66 6.55 1.42
CA HIS A 235 7.73 7.17 0.62
C HIS A 235 7.44 8.63 0.19
N ASP A 236 6.22 9.15 0.40
CA ASP A 236 5.89 10.55 0.10
C ASP A 236 5.92 11.37 1.40
N LYS A 237 6.96 12.20 1.54
CA LYS A 237 7.18 13.00 2.75
C LYS A 237 5.99 13.92 3.06
N THR A 238 5.44 14.61 2.07
CA THR A 238 4.34 15.55 2.30
C THR A 238 3.07 14.83 2.72
N PHE A 239 2.79 13.66 2.12
CA PHE A 239 1.68 12.81 2.50
C PHE A 239 1.77 12.36 3.97
N VAL A 240 2.97 11.93 4.41
CA VAL A 240 3.20 11.53 5.81
C VAL A 240 3.16 12.73 6.76
N GLN A 241 3.70 13.89 6.38
CA GLN A 241 3.66 15.11 7.20
C GLN A 241 2.22 15.54 7.47
N ASN A 242 1.34 15.45 6.49
CA ASN A 242 -0.07 15.80 6.64
C ASN A 242 -0.88 14.77 7.46
N SER A 243 -0.28 13.63 7.80
CA SER A 243 -0.94 12.52 8.48
C SER A 243 -0.63 12.43 9.97
N LEU A 244 0.37 13.19 10.45
CA LEU A 244 0.90 13.13 11.81
C LEU A 244 0.98 14.51 12.44
N LEU A 245 0.86 14.57 13.77
CA LEU A 245 0.99 15.78 14.56
C LEU A 245 1.97 15.58 15.71
N PRO A 246 3.22 16.09 15.60
CA PRO A 246 4.16 16.09 16.70
C PRO A 246 3.86 17.23 17.68
N LYS A 247 3.89 16.93 18.98
CA LYS A 247 3.82 17.91 20.07
C LYS A 247 4.83 17.55 21.14
N TRP A 248 5.46 18.55 21.74
CA TRP A 248 6.29 18.32 22.91
C TRP A 248 6.25 19.51 23.85
N LYS A 249 6.56 19.24 25.10
CA LYS A 249 6.67 20.21 26.19
C LYS A 249 7.94 19.90 26.96
N ILE A 250 8.72 20.94 27.22
CA ILE A 250 9.90 20.85 28.08
C ILE A 250 9.70 21.81 29.25
N THR A 251 9.86 21.30 30.47
CA THR A 251 9.80 22.10 31.70
C THR A 251 11.08 21.92 32.48
N GLU A 252 11.64 23.02 32.97
CA GLU A 252 12.83 22.99 33.84
C GLU A 252 12.39 23.13 35.31
N LYS A 253 12.93 22.28 36.17
CA LYS A 253 12.71 22.33 37.62
C LYS A 253 14.00 21.93 38.33
N ASN A 254 14.56 22.85 39.12
CA ASN A 254 15.78 22.63 39.92
C ASN A 254 16.98 22.15 39.10
N GLY A 255 17.17 22.68 37.89
CA GLY A 255 18.22 22.31 36.95
C GLY A 255 17.93 21.07 36.10
N ILE A 256 16.83 20.35 36.37
CA ILE A 256 16.43 19.15 35.63
C ILE A 256 15.37 19.53 34.59
N TYR A 257 15.59 19.10 33.35
CA TYR A 257 14.63 19.27 32.26
C TYR A 257 13.76 18.03 32.13
N GLN A 258 12.47 18.19 32.33
CA GLN A 258 11.47 17.16 32.04
C GLN A 258 10.96 17.35 30.62
N VAL A 259 11.16 16.34 29.77
CA VAL A 259 10.70 16.32 28.37
C VAL A 259 9.49 15.40 28.26
N GLN A 260 8.42 15.88 27.63
CA GLN A 260 7.23 15.11 27.30
C GLN A 260 6.90 15.33 25.83
N ALA A 261 6.93 14.29 25.01
CA ALA A 261 6.69 14.34 23.58
C ALA A 261 5.60 13.35 23.16
N GLU A 262 4.81 13.74 22.17
CA GLU A 262 3.68 13.00 21.63
C GLU A 262 3.73 13.09 20.09
N LEU A 263 3.79 11.94 19.41
CA LEU A 263 3.51 11.86 17.97
C LEU A 263 2.12 11.25 17.77
N LYS A 264 1.18 12.07 17.30
CA LYS A 264 -0.21 11.65 17.11
C LYS A 264 -0.51 11.32 15.66
N SER A 265 -1.20 10.20 15.42
CA SER A 265 -1.84 9.90 14.14
C SER A 265 -3.13 10.72 14.01
N ILE A 266 -3.25 11.54 12.97
CA ILE A 266 -4.41 12.43 12.76
C ILE A 266 -5.24 12.07 11.53
N ALA A 267 -4.63 11.50 10.50
CA ALA A 267 -5.30 11.16 9.24
C ALA A 267 -4.91 9.76 8.70
N VAL A 268 -4.58 8.82 9.59
CA VAL A 268 -4.25 7.44 9.20
C VAL A 268 -5.33 6.47 9.67
N GLY A 269 -5.95 5.77 8.71
CA GLY A 269 -7.04 4.82 8.95
C GLY A 269 -6.60 3.42 9.37
N HIS A 270 -5.30 3.14 9.40
CA HIS A 270 -4.72 1.85 9.80
C HIS A 270 -3.57 2.09 10.80
N GLU A 271 -2.85 1.04 11.22
CA GLU A 271 -1.67 1.22 12.08
C GLU A 271 -0.61 2.06 11.36
N PHE A 272 0.11 2.94 12.06
CA PHE A 272 1.16 3.77 11.48
C PHE A 272 2.55 3.48 12.06
N PRO A 273 3.57 3.21 11.24
CA PRO A 273 3.45 2.81 9.83
C PRO A 273 2.80 1.42 9.74
N THR A 274 1.95 1.15 8.73
CA THR A 274 1.41 -0.21 8.53
C THR A 274 2.51 -1.13 7.99
N TYR A 275 2.25 -2.44 8.03
CA TYR A 275 3.22 -3.50 7.75
C TYR A 275 4.42 -3.55 8.71
N LEU A 276 5.33 -4.47 8.44
CA LEU A 276 6.56 -4.66 9.19
C LEU A 276 7.76 -3.92 8.60
N VAL A 277 7.63 -3.38 7.38
CA VAL A 277 8.77 -2.83 6.63
C VAL A 277 9.26 -1.52 7.22
N PRO A 278 8.43 -0.46 7.35
CA PRO A 278 8.95 0.84 7.72
C PRO A 278 9.25 0.94 9.22
N LYS A 279 10.10 1.90 9.60
CA LYS A 279 10.29 2.36 10.98
C LYS A 279 10.27 3.88 11.05
N VAL A 280 9.88 4.39 12.21
CA VAL A 280 9.96 5.82 12.52
C VAL A 280 10.83 5.99 13.76
N TYR A 281 11.86 6.82 13.64
CA TYR A 281 12.81 7.12 14.72
C TYR A 281 12.49 8.48 15.31
N LEU A 282 12.26 8.52 16.62
CA LEU A 282 12.10 9.74 17.41
C LEU A 282 13.39 9.97 18.19
N ARG A 283 14.21 10.94 17.75
CA ARG A 283 15.51 11.23 18.36
C ARG A 283 15.51 12.59 19.03
N PHE A 284 15.89 12.61 20.30
CA PHE A 284 15.92 13.83 21.11
C PHE A 284 17.37 14.23 21.36
N TYR A 285 17.74 15.45 21.00
CA TYR A 285 19.08 15.96 21.19
C TYR A 285 19.11 17.21 22.04
N VAL A 286 20.27 17.46 22.67
CA VAL A 286 20.60 18.72 23.33
C VAL A 286 21.83 19.37 22.71
N PHE A 287 21.80 20.69 22.58
CA PHE A 287 22.93 21.53 22.22
C PHE A 287 23.30 22.40 23.41
N PHE A 288 24.60 22.56 23.65
CA PHE A 288 25.14 23.43 24.69
C PHE A 288 25.75 24.69 24.07
N LYS A 289 25.76 25.81 24.80
CA LYS A 289 26.26 27.10 24.28
C LYS A 289 27.71 27.06 23.75
N ASN A 290 28.53 26.16 24.29
CA ASN A 290 29.93 25.99 23.91
C ASN A 290 30.21 24.61 23.26
N GLY A 291 29.15 23.88 22.88
CA GLY A 291 29.27 22.56 22.25
C GLY A 291 29.28 22.68 20.73
N THR A 292 30.12 21.90 20.06
CA THR A 292 30.15 21.83 18.59
C THR A 292 29.16 20.82 18.03
N ASN A 293 28.83 19.76 18.78
CA ASN A 293 27.95 18.68 18.35
C ASN A 293 26.77 18.48 19.30
N PRO A 294 25.57 18.14 18.79
CA PRO A 294 24.46 17.70 19.63
C PRO A 294 24.79 16.40 20.38
N ILE A 295 24.20 16.23 21.56
CA ILE A 295 24.21 14.96 22.30
C ILE A 295 22.83 14.33 22.18
N LEU A 296 22.78 13.05 21.74
CA LEU A 296 21.55 12.25 21.77
C LEU A 296 21.19 11.92 23.22
N LEU A 297 19.98 12.29 23.62
CA LEU A 297 19.43 12.09 24.96
C LEU A 297 18.58 10.83 25.03
N GLU A 298 17.75 10.61 24.01
CA GLU A 298 16.78 9.51 23.96
C GLU A 298 16.47 9.16 22.50
N GLU A 299 16.22 7.87 22.24
CA GLU A 299 15.73 7.37 20.95
C GLU A 299 14.55 6.41 21.17
N SER A 300 13.43 6.70 20.53
CA SER A 300 12.28 5.80 20.50
C SER A 300 11.97 5.36 19.08
N ILE A 301 11.63 4.08 18.90
CA ILE A 301 11.31 3.49 17.60
C ILE A 301 9.82 3.13 17.57
N ILE A 302 9.12 3.64 16.54
CA ILE A 302 7.74 3.25 16.22
C ILE A 302 7.78 2.30 15.03
N GLY A 303 7.22 1.11 15.21
CA GLY A 303 7.04 0.14 14.15
C GLY A 303 6.87 -1.27 14.68
N ARG A 304 6.63 -2.20 13.76
CA ARG A 304 6.61 -3.64 14.06
C ARG A 304 7.99 -4.23 13.80
N ILE A 305 8.67 -4.63 14.87
CA ILE A 305 10.05 -5.10 14.85
C ILE A 305 10.06 -6.62 14.85
N VAL A 306 10.56 -7.18 13.76
CA VAL A 306 10.64 -8.64 13.53
C VAL A 306 12.04 -9.00 13.07
N ASN A 307 12.43 -10.27 13.25
CA ASN A 307 13.67 -10.77 12.67
C ASN A 307 13.58 -10.86 11.13
N THR A 308 14.72 -10.96 10.47
CA THR A 308 14.84 -11.04 9.01
C THR A 308 14.28 -12.33 8.41
N SER A 309 14.24 -13.41 9.20
CA SER A 309 13.63 -14.69 8.83
C SER A 309 12.11 -14.72 8.99
N LEU A 310 11.50 -13.66 9.53
CA LEU A 310 10.04 -13.56 9.76
C LEU A 310 9.48 -14.71 10.61
N THR A 311 10.20 -15.11 11.67
CA THR A 311 9.79 -16.16 12.61
C THR A 311 9.45 -15.62 14.00
N GLU A 312 9.94 -14.42 14.32
CA GLU A 312 9.78 -13.83 15.65
C GLU A 312 9.46 -12.34 15.54
N GLU A 313 8.49 -11.90 16.33
CA GLU A 313 8.17 -10.49 16.55
C GLU A 313 8.67 -10.11 17.94
N TYR A 314 9.57 -9.11 17.98
CA TYR A 314 10.15 -8.61 19.21
C TYR A 314 9.27 -7.56 19.87
N LEU A 315 8.69 -6.67 19.05
CA LEU A 315 7.94 -5.52 19.51
C LEU A 315 6.98 -5.00 18.43
N ASP A 316 5.86 -4.42 18.84
CA ASP A 316 4.98 -3.64 17.96
C ASP A 316 4.58 -2.34 18.67
N THR A 317 5.21 -1.23 18.27
CA THR A 317 4.97 0.13 18.79
C THR A 317 4.24 1.00 17.78
N ARG A 318 3.63 0.42 16.74
CA ARG A 318 2.87 1.18 15.75
C ARG A 318 1.75 2.01 16.38
N ILE A 319 1.48 3.16 15.79
CA ILE A 319 0.45 4.09 16.25
C ILE A 319 -0.89 3.67 15.66
N LYS A 320 -1.81 3.26 16.52
CA LYS A 320 -3.21 3.01 16.15
C LYS A 320 -3.89 4.24 15.56
N PRO A 321 -4.91 4.07 14.69
CA PRO A 321 -5.71 5.18 14.17
C PRO A 321 -6.19 6.14 15.27
N GLN A 322 -5.93 7.44 15.09
CA GLN A 322 -6.28 8.52 16.03
C GLN A 322 -5.64 8.43 17.43
N LYS A 323 -4.65 7.54 17.62
CA LYS A 323 -3.87 7.41 18.86
C LYS A 323 -2.50 8.08 18.71
N SER A 324 -1.71 8.00 19.77
CA SER A 324 -0.43 8.66 19.87
C SER A 324 0.63 7.75 20.47
N HIS A 325 1.88 7.94 20.05
CA HIS A 325 3.06 7.43 20.73
C HIS A 325 3.63 8.51 21.63
N GLN A 326 3.94 8.17 22.88
CA GLN A 326 4.45 9.13 23.87
C GLN A 326 5.86 8.75 24.31
N VAL A 327 6.71 9.76 24.51
CA VAL A 327 8.07 9.63 25.04
C VAL A 327 8.22 10.67 26.15
N SER A 328 8.64 10.22 27.33
CA SER A 328 8.86 11.10 28.48
C SER A 328 10.13 10.70 29.21
N PHE A 329 11.00 11.67 29.49
CA PHE A 329 12.24 11.45 30.23
C PHE A 329 12.72 12.74 30.91
N ASP A 330 13.54 12.58 31.95
CA ASP A 330 14.18 13.67 32.66
C ASP A 330 15.65 13.78 32.26
N TYR A 331 16.17 15.00 32.20
CA TYR A 331 17.54 15.27 31.79
C TYR A 331 18.23 16.28 32.71
N ASP A 332 19.33 15.85 33.34
CA ASP A 332 20.24 16.70 34.10
C ASP A 332 21.47 17.08 33.24
N PRO A 333 21.67 18.37 32.92
CA PRO A 333 22.80 18.83 32.11
C PRO A 333 24.14 18.84 32.85
N LYS A 334 24.19 18.49 34.14
CA LYS A 334 25.40 18.48 34.99
C LYS A 334 26.17 19.79 34.90
N GLU A 335 25.51 20.88 35.28
CA GLU A 335 26.01 22.27 35.28
C GLU A 335 26.29 22.90 33.89
N LYS A 336 26.20 22.13 32.80
CA LYS A 336 26.39 22.68 31.45
C LYS A 336 25.21 23.57 31.05
N LYS A 337 25.50 24.71 30.42
CA LYS A 337 24.49 25.65 29.92
C LYS A 337 23.86 25.13 28.62
N VAL A 338 22.65 24.60 28.72
CA VAL A 338 21.82 24.21 27.57
C VAL A 338 21.52 25.43 26.71
N GLN A 339 21.66 25.28 25.39
CA GLN A 339 21.30 26.27 24.37
C GLN A 339 19.94 25.95 23.75
N LYS A 340 19.73 24.69 23.33
CA LYS A 340 18.47 24.24 22.75
C LYS A 340 18.31 22.73 22.85
N PHE A 341 17.06 22.29 22.83
CA PHE A 341 16.69 20.92 22.53
C PHE A 341 16.23 20.80 21.09
N LEU A 342 16.45 19.62 20.51
CA LEU A 342 15.99 19.24 19.18
C LEU A 342 15.23 17.93 19.28
N TRP A 343 14.09 17.82 18.62
CA TRP A 343 13.40 16.56 18.39
C TRP A 343 13.30 16.32 16.89
N GLU A 344 14.00 15.29 16.43
CA GLU A 344 13.99 14.83 15.05
C GLU A 344 13.10 13.60 14.91
N ILE A 345 12.23 13.64 13.91
CA ILE A 345 11.38 12.52 13.52
C ILE A 345 11.82 12.09 12.13
N GLU A 346 12.47 10.93 12.03
CA GLU A 346 12.96 10.38 10.77
C GLU A 346 12.11 9.16 10.37
N ILE A 347 11.78 9.07 9.09
CA ILE A 347 11.11 7.91 8.49
C ILE A 347 12.15 7.09 7.74
N ASP A 348 12.17 5.80 8.01
CA ASP A 348 12.83 4.80 7.19
C ASP A 348 11.76 3.92 6.52
N PRO A 349 11.37 4.25 5.27
CA PRO A 349 10.34 3.50 4.53
C PRO A 349 10.68 2.03 4.31
N ASP A 350 11.96 1.70 4.16
CA ASP A 350 12.44 0.42 3.63
C ASP A 350 13.29 -0.36 4.64
N GLU A 351 13.17 -0.05 5.94
CA GLU A 351 14.05 -0.54 7.00
C GLU A 351 14.24 -2.07 7.02
N GLN A 352 13.14 -2.84 6.99
CA GLN A 352 13.23 -4.31 6.94
C GLN A 352 13.93 -4.80 5.67
N TYR A 353 13.68 -4.16 4.52
CA TYR A 353 14.32 -4.56 3.27
C TYR A 353 15.82 -4.32 3.31
N VAL A 354 16.28 -3.20 3.90
CA VAL A 354 17.71 -2.93 4.08
C VAL A 354 18.37 -4.06 4.88
N ARG A 355 17.84 -4.40 6.05
CA ARG A 355 18.40 -5.48 6.88
C ARG A 355 18.37 -6.83 6.19
N ASN A 356 17.25 -7.19 5.56
CA ASN A 356 17.12 -8.44 4.85
C ASN A 356 18.12 -8.51 3.68
N PHE A 357 18.23 -7.46 2.86
CA PHE A 357 19.10 -7.46 1.69
C PHE A 357 20.59 -7.50 2.05
N GLU A 358 21.00 -6.82 3.12
CA GLU A 358 22.35 -6.95 3.67
C GLU A 358 22.66 -8.38 4.09
N GLU A 359 21.74 -9.01 4.82
CA GLU A 359 21.90 -10.41 5.24
C GLU A 359 21.97 -11.37 4.04
N GLN A 360 21.16 -11.15 3.01
CA GLN A 360 21.13 -11.99 1.81
C GLN A 360 22.41 -11.88 0.99
N LEU A 361 23.03 -10.69 0.93
CA LEU A 361 24.35 -10.49 0.31
C LEU A 361 25.46 -11.26 1.03
N THR A 362 25.32 -11.50 2.34
CA THR A 362 26.29 -12.27 3.12
C THR A 362 25.98 -13.77 3.09
N LYS A 363 24.75 -14.17 3.44
CA LYS A 363 24.37 -15.57 3.64
C LYS A 363 24.24 -16.36 2.34
N ASN A 364 23.80 -15.72 1.26
CA ASN A 364 23.51 -16.38 -0.02
C ASN A 364 24.45 -15.95 -1.15
N LYS A 365 25.61 -15.37 -0.82
CA LYS A 365 26.60 -14.88 -1.79
C LYS A 365 26.93 -15.87 -2.91
N GLU A 366 27.06 -17.16 -2.57
CA GLU A 366 27.43 -18.22 -3.52
C GLU A 366 26.24 -18.76 -4.33
N LYS A 367 25.00 -18.51 -3.88
CA LYS A 367 23.78 -18.91 -4.61
C LYS A 367 23.30 -17.85 -5.60
N LEU A 368 23.64 -16.59 -5.36
CA LEU A 368 23.26 -15.47 -6.21
C LEU A 368 24.11 -15.46 -7.49
N SER A 369 23.44 -15.43 -8.64
CA SER A 369 24.12 -15.11 -9.90
C SER A 369 24.73 -13.71 -9.86
N ALA A 370 25.68 -13.43 -10.76
CA ALA A 370 26.27 -12.10 -10.88
C ALA A 370 25.22 -11.02 -11.16
N GLU A 371 24.18 -11.35 -11.94
CA GLU A 371 23.06 -10.47 -12.23
C GLU A 371 22.21 -10.20 -10.99
N SER A 372 21.75 -11.24 -10.29
CA SER A 372 20.96 -11.08 -9.05
C SER A 372 21.72 -10.32 -7.98
N LYS A 373 23.02 -10.55 -7.84
CA LYS A 373 23.86 -9.79 -6.92
C LYS A 373 23.91 -8.31 -7.27
N LYS A 374 24.03 -7.96 -8.56
CA LYS A 374 23.99 -6.57 -9.02
C LYS A 374 22.62 -5.93 -8.72
N LEU A 375 21.52 -6.62 -9.04
CA LEU A 375 20.16 -6.14 -8.78
C LEU A 375 19.92 -5.92 -7.27
N LEU A 376 20.37 -6.86 -6.43
CA LEU A 376 20.30 -6.77 -4.97
C LEU A 376 21.10 -5.59 -4.43
N GLN A 377 22.32 -5.37 -4.91
CA GLN A 377 23.16 -4.24 -4.48
C GLN A 377 22.57 -2.89 -4.89
N GLU A 378 22.15 -2.74 -6.14
CA GLU A 378 21.50 -1.52 -6.63
C GLU A 378 20.21 -1.23 -5.86
N SER A 379 19.42 -2.29 -5.60
CA SER A 379 18.25 -2.22 -4.76
C SER A 379 18.62 -1.76 -3.35
N LEU A 380 19.57 -2.40 -2.67
CA LEU A 380 19.99 -2.02 -1.33
C LEU A 380 20.40 -0.54 -1.24
N THR A 381 21.16 -0.03 -2.22
CA THR A 381 21.53 1.39 -2.27
C THR A 381 20.31 2.30 -2.37
N GLU A 382 19.35 1.99 -3.25
CA GLU A 382 18.10 2.74 -3.38
C GLU A 382 17.33 2.78 -2.04
N LYS A 383 17.20 1.64 -1.34
CA LYS A 383 16.41 1.52 -0.11
C LYS A 383 17.08 2.26 1.05
N LYS A 384 18.42 2.21 1.15
CA LYS A 384 19.18 3.01 2.13
C LYS A 384 18.98 4.52 1.93
N ASN A 385 18.84 4.95 0.69
CA ASN A 385 18.64 6.36 0.34
C ASN A 385 17.18 6.83 0.43
N SER A 386 16.23 5.94 0.80
CA SER A 386 14.82 6.27 0.94
C SER A 386 14.50 7.02 2.24
N ARG A 387 15.41 7.01 3.21
CA ARG A 387 15.23 7.66 4.52
C ARG A 387 15.07 9.16 4.37
N TYR A 388 14.18 9.75 5.16
CA TYR A 388 14.02 11.18 5.18
C TYR A 388 13.61 11.70 6.57
N LEU A 389 14.11 12.90 6.88
CA LEU A 389 13.68 13.65 8.05
C LEU A 389 12.28 14.22 7.80
N LEU A 390 11.31 13.83 8.61
CA LEU A 390 9.91 14.25 8.52
C LEU A 390 9.67 15.58 9.23
N PHE A 391 10.07 15.67 10.51
CA PHE A 391 9.92 16.86 11.33
C PHE A 391 11.19 17.14 12.13
N THR A 392 11.40 18.42 12.41
CA THR A 392 12.44 18.90 13.31
C THR A 392 11.82 19.97 14.21
N LEU A 393 11.64 19.66 15.49
CA LEU A 393 11.10 20.58 16.48
C LEU A 393 12.26 21.13 17.30
N ASN A 394 12.30 22.45 17.46
CA ASN A 394 13.34 23.14 18.20
C ASN A 394 12.75 23.79 19.45
N TRP A 395 13.46 23.72 20.57
CA TRP A 395 13.13 24.42 21.80
C TRP A 395 14.36 25.17 22.31
N GLN A 396 14.33 26.50 22.23
CA GLN A 396 15.45 27.35 22.66
C GLN A 396 15.45 27.55 24.19
N VAL A 397 16.65 27.67 24.78
CA VAL A 397 16.84 27.89 26.21
C VAL A 397 17.70 29.16 26.44
N PRO A 398 17.21 30.15 27.21
CA PRO A 398 15.89 30.22 27.83
C PRO A 398 14.79 30.37 26.77
N VAL A 399 13.56 29.98 27.11
CA VAL A 399 12.39 30.19 26.24
C VAL A 399 12.24 31.69 26.05
N LEU A 400 12.65 32.20 24.90
CA LEU A 400 12.31 33.56 24.49
C LEU A 400 10.80 33.55 24.24
N LEU A 401 10.04 34.17 25.15
CA LEU A 401 8.65 34.51 24.85
C LEU A 401 8.65 35.38 23.57
N PRO A 402 7.68 35.22 22.65
CA PRO A 402 7.48 36.21 21.60
C PRO A 402 7.29 37.56 22.30
N GLN A 403 8.14 38.54 21.97
CA GLN A 403 7.97 39.92 22.42
C GLN A 403 6.71 40.53 21.80
#